data_AF-I7ZMN5-F1
#
_entry.id   AF-I7ZMN5-F1
#
_cell.length_a   1.000
_cell.length_b   1.000
_cell.length_c   1.000
_cell.angle_alpha   90.00
_cell.angle_beta   90.00
_cell.angle_gamma   90.00
#
_symmetry.space_group_name_H-M   'P 1'
#
loop_
_entity.id
_entity.type
_entity.pdbx_description
1 polymer ?
#
loop_
_entity_poly.entity_id
_entity_poly.type
_entity_poly.pdbx_seq_one_letter_code
_entity_poly.pdbx_strand_id
1 'polypeptide(L)'
;MSEILVITCPSGKQCSLLIPLLYNKGKFHLRLAAHSEASAQKLKAQYPDADVVTTDLQSLSDCRKLLHGATAINAVLPSLHSHEKEIGFNLIDATVAESRREGNVIKHFVFSSVLGTQHRNLLQHDLKSYVEERLFLSPLDCWTILKPTNVSAYTASSTLYSDGY
;
A
#
# COMPACT_ATOMS: atom_id res chain seq x y z
N MET A 1 -2.95 20.93 -8.75
CA MET A 1 -2.29 19.65 -9.09
C MET A 1 -3.02 18.54 -8.35
N SER A 2 -3.22 17.38 -8.99
CA SER A 2 -3.80 16.20 -8.32
C SER A 2 -2.78 15.63 -7.32
N GLU A 3 -3.23 15.21 -6.13
CA GLU A 3 -2.34 14.60 -5.14
C GLU A 3 -1.92 13.20 -5.60
N ILE A 4 -0.64 12.85 -5.50
CA ILE A 4 -0.18 11.52 -5.92
C ILE A 4 -0.32 10.55 -4.73
N LEU A 5 -1.17 9.54 -4.89
CA LEU A 5 -1.29 8.44 -3.93
C LEU A 5 -0.61 7.20 -4.49
N VAL A 6 0.48 6.78 -3.84
CA VAL A 6 1.17 5.53 -4.14
C VAL A 6 0.45 4.38 -3.45
N ILE A 7 0.15 3.32 -4.19
CA ILE A 7 -0.48 2.09 -3.67
C ILE A 7 0.43 0.90 -3.98
N THR A 8 0.91 0.24 -2.94
CA THR A 8 1.66 -1.01 -3.06
C THR A 8 0.71 -2.21 -3.04
N CYS A 9 1.15 -3.34 -3.62
CA CYS A 9 0.32 -4.54 -3.81
C CYS A 9 -1.08 -4.22 -4.37
N PRO A 10 -1.22 -3.45 -5.47
CA PRO A 10 -2.50 -2.96 -5.97
C PRO A 10 -3.48 -4.07 -6.39
N SER A 11 -2.97 -5.24 -6.78
CA SER A 11 -3.77 -6.42 -7.11
C SER A 11 -4.19 -7.26 -5.89
N GLY A 12 -3.78 -6.88 -4.68
CA GLY A 12 -4.13 -7.57 -3.44
C GLY A 12 -5.58 -7.31 -3.01
N LYS A 13 -6.14 -8.19 -2.19
CA LYS A 13 -7.57 -8.15 -1.77
C LYS A 13 -8.00 -6.82 -1.16
N GLN A 14 -7.12 -6.18 -0.37
CA GLN A 14 -7.42 -4.87 0.23
C GLN A 14 -7.48 -3.78 -0.86
N CYS A 15 -6.46 -3.74 -1.71
CA CYS A 15 -6.35 -2.73 -2.76
C CYS A 15 -7.39 -2.90 -3.87
N SER A 16 -7.84 -4.13 -4.16
CA SER A 16 -8.92 -4.37 -5.13
C SER A 16 -10.27 -3.77 -4.71
N LEU A 17 -10.48 -3.54 -3.41
CA LEU A 17 -11.64 -2.83 -2.89
C LEU A 17 -11.39 -1.31 -2.76
N LEU A 18 -10.15 -0.91 -2.45
CA LEU A 18 -9.78 0.49 -2.27
C LEU A 18 -9.70 1.27 -3.59
N ILE A 19 -8.99 0.72 -4.59
CA ILE A 19 -8.69 1.43 -5.84
C ILE A 19 -9.96 1.91 -6.57
N PRO A 20 -11.03 1.10 -6.71
CA PRO A 20 -12.27 1.56 -7.35
C PRO A 20 -12.94 2.76 -6.66
N LEU A 21 -12.71 2.95 -5.36
CA LEU A 21 -13.26 4.08 -4.59
C LEU A 21 -12.46 5.37 -4.76
N LEU A 22 -11.24 5.29 -5.30
CA LEU A 22 -10.32 6.41 -5.45
C LEU A 22 -10.05 6.77 -6.92
N TYR A 23 -10.04 5.78 -7.80
CA TYR A 23 -9.73 5.93 -9.22
C TYR A 23 -10.72 6.87 -9.90
N ASN A 24 -10.19 7.89 -10.59
CA ASN A 24 -10.95 8.93 -11.28
C ASN A 24 -11.99 9.67 -10.41
N LYS A 25 -11.75 9.79 -9.10
CA LYS A 25 -12.60 10.59 -8.18
C LYS A 25 -12.08 12.02 -7.94
N GLY A 26 -11.10 12.47 -8.73
CA GLY A 26 -10.63 13.87 -8.78
C GLY A 26 -9.63 14.29 -7.71
N LYS A 27 -9.60 13.64 -6.53
CA LYS A 27 -8.65 14.01 -5.46
C LYS A 27 -7.23 13.48 -5.70
N PHE A 28 -7.14 12.21 -6.07
CA PHE A 28 -5.85 11.51 -6.19
C PHE A 28 -5.59 11.07 -7.63
N HIS A 29 -4.35 11.27 -8.07
CA HIS A 29 -3.77 10.53 -9.18
C HIS A 29 -3.07 9.29 -8.59
N LEU A 30 -3.49 8.10 -9.03
CA LEU A 30 -3.00 6.86 -8.44
C LEU A 30 -1.71 6.43 -9.10
N ARG A 31 -0.69 6.13 -8.30
CA ARG A 31 0.53 5.44 -8.72
C ARG A 31 0.53 4.02 -8.18
N LEU A 32 0.50 3.03 -9.05
CA LEU A 32 0.33 1.62 -8.70
C LEU A 32 1.64 0.86 -8.87
N ALA A 33 2.17 0.28 -7.79
CA ALA A 33 3.42 -0.48 -7.83
C ALA A 33 3.21 -1.90 -8.38
N ALA A 34 3.83 -2.22 -9.49
CA ALA A 34 3.77 -3.52 -10.15
C ALA A 34 5.07 -4.30 -9.94
N HIS A 35 4.98 -5.53 -9.42
CA HIS A 35 6.15 -6.39 -9.18
C HIS A 35 6.69 -7.11 -10.44
N SER A 36 5.93 -7.12 -11.53
CA SER A 36 6.28 -7.80 -12.77
C SER A 36 5.60 -7.14 -13.96
N GLU A 37 6.15 -7.31 -15.16
CA GLU A 37 5.60 -6.76 -16.39
C GLU A 37 4.18 -7.26 -16.66
N ALA A 38 3.91 -8.55 -16.42
CA ALA A 38 2.57 -9.12 -16.54
C ALA A 38 1.57 -8.41 -15.59
N SER A 39 1.98 -8.12 -14.35
CA SER A 39 1.13 -7.35 -13.43
C SER A 39 0.96 -5.89 -13.86
N ALA A 40 2.00 -5.28 -14.44
CA ALA A 40 1.94 -3.92 -14.94
C ALA A 40 0.95 -3.80 -16.11
N GLN A 41 1.01 -4.73 -17.07
CA GLN A 41 0.08 -4.78 -18.19
C GLN A 41 -1.37 -4.94 -17.73
N LYS A 42 -1.61 -5.85 -16.78
CA LYS A 42 -2.95 -6.04 -16.20
C LYS A 42 -3.47 -4.77 -15.53
N LEU A 43 -2.64 -4.11 -14.73
CA LEU A 43 -3.02 -2.87 -14.04
C LEU A 43 -3.28 -1.73 -15.02
N LYS A 44 -2.46 -1.59 -16.07
CA LYS A 44 -2.66 -0.59 -17.13
C LYS A 44 -3.97 -0.82 -17.90
N ALA A 45 -4.31 -2.07 -18.18
CA ALA A 45 -5.58 -2.41 -18.82
C ALA A 45 -6.79 -2.10 -17.92
N GLN A 46 -6.66 -2.29 -16.60
CA GLN A 46 -7.75 -2.09 -15.64
C GLN A 46 -7.90 -0.63 -15.21
N TYR A 47 -6.80 0.12 -15.14
CA TYR A 47 -6.72 1.49 -14.65
C TYR A 47 -5.86 2.36 -15.60
N PRO A 48 -6.36 2.66 -16.82
CA PRO A 48 -5.58 3.32 -17.87
C PRO A 48 -5.06 4.72 -17.52
N ASP A 49 -5.74 5.43 -16.61
CA ASP A 49 -5.38 6.79 -16.16
C ASP A 49 -4.45 6.78 -14.93
N ALA A 50 -4.08 5.60 -14.42
CA ALA A 50 -3.14 5.46 -13.32
C ALA A 50 -1.68 5.36 -13.81
N ASP A 51 -0.76 5.90 -13.02
CA ASP A 51 0.68 5.74 -13.23
C ASP A 51 1.11 4.35 -12.73
N VAL A 52 1.28 3.40 -13.64
CA VAL A 52 1.71 2.03 -13.28
C VAL A 52 3.21 1.92 -13.41
N VAL A 53 3.89 1.71 -12.27
CA VAL A 53 5.35 1.67 -12.17
C VAL A 53 5.80 0.27 -11.80
N THR A 54 6.60 -0.35 -12.66
CA THR A 54 7.28 -1.61 -12.33
C THR A 54 8.36 -1.32 -11.29
N THR A 55 8.33 -1.99 -10.15
CA THR A 55 9.20 -1.68 -9.00
C THR A 55 9.50 -2.93 -8.20
N ASP A 56 10.77 -3.13 -7.85
CA ASP A 56 11.18 -4.07 -6.82
C ASP A 56 11.17 -3.38 -5.45
N LEU A 57 10.24 -3.76 -4.59
CA LEU A 57 10.12 -3.15 -3.27
C LEU A 57 11.19 -3.64 -2.27
N GLN A 58 11.98 -4.65 -2.62
CA GLN A 58 13.18 -5.05 -1.86
C GLN A 58 14.37 -4.12 -2.16
N SER A 59 14.28 -3.31 -3.22
CA SER A 59 15.27 -2.30 -3.56
C SER A 59 14.87 -0.94 -3.00
N LEU A 60 15.66 -0.42 -2.04
CA LEU A 60 15.46 0.92 -1.50
C LEU A 60 15.51 1.99 -2.61
N SER A 61 16.40 1.84 -3.60
CA SER A 61 16.50 2.80 -4.70
C SER A 61 15.25 2.83 -5.56
N ASP A 62 14.62 1.68 -5.78
CA ASP A 62 13.39 1.62 -6.57
C ASP A 62 12.18 2.11 -5.77
N CYS A 63 12.14 1.86 -4.46
CA CYS A 63 11.17 2.49 -3.56
C CYS A 63 11.27 4.03 -3.59
N ARG A 64 12.49 4.58 -3.62
CA ARG A 64 12.71 6.03 -3.74
C ARG A 64 12.20 6.59 -5.05
N LYS A 65 12.40 5.89 -6.17
CA LYS A 65 11.84 6.29 -7.48
C LYS A 65 10.32 6.25 -7.46
N LEU A 66 9.73 5.19 -6.91
CA LEU A 66 8.27 5.03 -6.78
C LEU A 66 7.64 6.18 -5.98
N LEU A 67 8.27 6.57 -4.88
CA LEU A 67 7.75 7.59 -3.95
C LEU A 67 8.09 9.03 -4.35
N HIS A 68 8.90 9.25 -5.39
CA HIS A 68 9.28 10.59 -5.80
C HIS A 68 8.06 11.44 -6.19
N GLY A 69 7.90 12.59 -5.53
CA GLY A 69 6.78 13.50 -5.73
C GLY A 69 5.44 12.99 -5.19
N ALA A 70 5.43 11.87 -4.47
CA ALA A 70 4.20 11.35 -3.87
C ALA A 70 3.69 12.30 -2.78
N THR A 71 2.36 12.38 -2.64
CA THR A 71 1.70 13.12 -1.55
C THR A 71 1.37 12.18 -0.40
N ALA A 72 1.04 10.94 -0.69
CA ALA A 72 0.78 9.92 0.32
C ALA A 72 1.09 8.53 -0.22
N ILE A 73 1.24 7.57 0.70
CA ILE A 73 1.36 6.15 0.38
C ILE A 73 0.35 5.33 1.20
N ASN A 74 -0.33 4.40 0.51
CA ASN A 74 -1.04 3.28 1.11
C ASN A 74 -0.18 2.01 0.96
N ALA A 75 0.62 1.73 1.98
CA ALA A 75 1.57 0.64 2.05
C ALA A 75 0.87 -0.66 2.51
N VAL A 76 0.58 -1.53 1.54
CA VAL A 76 0.21 -2.93 1.75
C VAL A 76 1.41 -3.79 1.35
N LEU A 77 1.84 -4.69 2.25
CA LEU A 77 2.98 -5.57 2.01
C LEU A 77 2.52 -6.95 1.53
N PRO A 78 3.31 -7.64 0.67
CA PRO A 78 2.98 -8.98 0.24
C PRO A 78 3.02 -9.93 1.44
N SER A 79 1.88 -10.57 1.69
CA SER A 79 1.71 -11.52 2.78
C SER A 79 2.52 -12.80 2.55
N LEU A 80 3.02 -13.42 3.62
CA LEU A 80 3.77 -14.69 3.60
C LEU A 80 5.10 -14.63 2.83
N HIS A 81 5.65 -13.44 2.65
CA HIS A 81 6.94 -13.25 1.99
C HIS A 81 8.05 -13.09 3.04
N SER A 82 9.16 -13.83 2.91
CA SER A 82 10.30 -13.76 3.84
C SER A 82 10.88 -12.35 3.98
N HIS A 83 10.73 -11.53 2.93
CA HIS A 83 11.21 -10.15 2.87
C HIS A 83 10.16 -9.10 3.26
N GLU A 84 9.02 -9.49 3.84
CA GLU A 84 7.96 -8.54 4.23
C GLU A 84 8.50 -7.39 5.11
N LYS A 85 9.35 -7.72 6.09
CA LYS A 85 10.01 -6.73 6.95
C LYS A 85 10.90 -5.77 6.16
N GLU A 86 11.73 -6.30 5.27
CA GLU A 86 12.68 -5.52 4.45
C GLU A 86 11.94 -4.55 3.52
N ILE A 87 10.89 -5.03 2.86
CA ILE A 87 10.00 -4.21 2.04
C ILE A 87 9.39 -3.06 2.85
N GLY A 88 8.87 -3.36 4.05
CA GLY A 88 8.31 -2.36 4.94
C GLY A 88 9.33 -1.28 5.33
N PHE A 89 10.56 -1.70 5.66
CA PHE A 89 11.64 -0.78 6.00
C PHE A 89 12.03 0.10 4.81
N ASN A 90 12.18 -0.48 3.62
CA ASN A 90 12.51 0.27 2.41
C ASN A 90 11.46 1.33 2.09
N LEU A 91 10.17 1.01 2.23
CA LEU A 91 9.09 1.98 2.00
C LEU A 91 9.14 3.13 3.02
N ILE A 92 9.37 2.84 4.29
CA ILE A 92 9.49 3.86 5.35
C ILE A 92 10.71 4.74 5.08
N ASP A 93 11.88 4.14 4.88
CA ASP A 93 13.14 4.85 4.67
C ASP A 93 13.11 5.67 3.37
N ALA A 94 12.48 5.17 2.31
CA ALA A 94 12.25 5.92 1.08
C ALA A 94 11.28 7.09 1.28
N THR A 95 10.23 6.92 2.10
CA THR A 95 9.30 8.02 2.41
C THR A 95 9.97 9.09 3.27
N VAL A 96 10.83 8.70 4.22
CA VAL A 96 11.65 9.62 5.02
C VAL A 96 12.63 10.40 4.13
N ALA A 97 13.23 9.73 3.14
CA ALA A 97 14.09 10.41 2.18
C ALA A 97 13.30 11.42 1.33
N GLU A 98 12.10 11.06 0.89
CA GLU A 98 11.24 11.97 0.13
C GLU A 98 10.74 13.14 0.99
N SER A 99 10.36 12.92 2.26
CA SER A 99 9.90 13.99 3.16
C SER A 99 10.98 15.02 3.51
N ARG A 100 12.26 14.67 3.32
CA ARG A 100 13.41 15.57 3.51
C ARG A 100 13.86 16.26 2.22
N ARG A 101 13.33 15.85 1.07
CA ARG A 101 13.67 16.45 -0.22
C ARG A 101 13.15 17.89 -0.27
N GLU A 102 13.92 18.78 -0.87
CA GLU A 102 13.47 20.14 -1.15
C GLU A 102 12.24 20.09 -2.07
N GLY A 103 11.19 20.84 -1.71
CA GLY A 103 9.91 20.83 -2.44
C GLY A 103 9.15 19.51 -2.35
N ASN A 104 9.33 18.75 -1.26
CA ASN A 104 8.50 17.58 -1.01
C ASN A 104 7.05 17.98 -0.72
N VAL A 105 6.15 17.04 -0.98
CA VAL A 105 4.71 17.21 -0.77
C VAL A 105 4.12 16.03 0.01
N ILE A 106 4.96 15.23 0.67
CA ILE A 106 4.51 14.07 1.45
C ILE A 106 3.73 14.57 2.66
N LYS A 107 2.53 14.03 2.84
CA LYS A 107 1.60 14.38 3.91
C LYS A 107 1.23 13.20 4.79
N HIS A 108 1.29 11.97 4.28
CA HIS A 108 0.79 10.81 5.05
C HIS A 108 1.41 9.48 4.60
N PHE A 109 1.82 8.66 5.57
CA PHE A 109 2.12 7.24 5.38
C PHE A 109 1.03 6.36 6.01
N VAL A 110 0.28 5.60 5.22
CA VAL A 110 -0.70 4.63 5.72
C VAL A 110 -0.12 3.22 5.60
N PHE A 111 0.02 2.51 6.71
CA PHE A 111 0.48 1.13 6.75
C PHE A 111 -0.66 0.17 7.02
N SER A 112 -0.84 -0.84 6.18
CA SER A 112 -1.73 -1.96 6.45
C SER A 112 -1.00 -3.08 7.19
N SER A 113 -1.19 -3.11 8.51
CA SER A 113 -0.68 -4.16 9.38
C SER A 113 -1.73 -5.27 9.61
N VAL A 114 -1.88 -5.77 10.83
CA VAL A 114 -2.82 -6.81 11.26
C VAL A 114 -3.06 -6.71 12.76
N LEU A 115 -4.21 -7.16 13.24
CA LEU A 115 -4.45 -7.30 14.67
C LEU A 115 -3.54 -8.39 15.29
N GLY A 116 -3.11 -8.19 16.54
CA GLY A 116 -2.38 -9.21 17.30
C GLY A 116 -0.92 -9.40 16.88
N THR A 117 -0.25 -8.32 16.43
CA THR A 117 1.20 -8.34 16.11
C THR A 117 2.10 -8.67 17.30
N GLN A 118 1.57 -8.70 18.53
CA GLN A 118 2.33 -9.11 19.72
C GLN A 118 2.54 -10.65 19.79
N HIS A 119 1.79 -11.44 19.02
CA HIS A 119 1.88 -12.90 19.05
C HIS A 119 3.00 -13.43 18.15
N ARG A 120 4.19 -13.61 18.72
CA ARG A 120 5.41 -14.02 17.98
C ARG A 120 5.34 -15.39 17.31
N ASN A 121 4.45 -16.27 17.78
CA ASN A 121 4.22 -17.58 17.15
C ASN A 121 3.50 -17.46 15.79
N LEU A 122 2.89 -16.31 15.50
CA LEU A 122 2.31 -15.98 14.20
C LEU A 122 3.36 -15.20 13.41
N LEU A 123 4.29 -15.91 12.76
CA LEU A 123 5.46 -15.31 12.09
C LEU A 123 5.11 -14.11 11.20
N GLN A 124 4.02 -14.20 10.44
CA GLN A 124 3.60 -13.12 9.55
C GLN A 124 3.09 -11.88 10.31
N HIS A 125 2.47 -12.07 11.48
CA HIS A 125 2.05 -10.97 12.36
C HIS A 125 3.27 -10.36 13.06
N ASP A 126 4.26 -11.16 13.44
CA ASP A 126 5.53 -10.71 14.03
C ASP A 126 6.32 -9.85 13.03
N LEU A 127 6.42 -10.25 11.75
CA LEU A 127 7.11 -9.44 10.74
C LEU A 127 6.51 -8.02 10.62
N LYS A 128 5.19 -7.89 10.77
CA LYS A 128 4.50 -6.60 10.75
C LYS A 128 4.78 -5.76 11.99
N SER A 129 5.06 -6.36 13.16
CA SER A 129 5.40 -5.61 14.37
C SER A 129 6.69 -4.81 14.19
N TYR A 130 7.70 -5.37 13.51
CA TYR A 130 8.94 -4.65 13.23
C TYR A 130 8.72 -3.45 12.31
N VAL A 131 7.86 -3.59 11.30
CA VAL A 131 7.53 -2.48 10.38
C VAL A 131 6.77 -1.39 11.11
N GLU A 132 5.83 -1.74 12.00
CA GLU A 132 5.18 -0.78 12.87
C GLU A 132 6.19 -0.03 13.73
N GLU A 133 7.06 -0.74 14.45
CA GLU A 133 8.08 -0.14 15.30
C GLU A 133 8.97 0.82 14.51
N ARG A 134 9.42 0.42 13.31
CA ARG A 134 10.21 1.27 12.43
C ARG A 134 9.45 2.54 12.04
N LEU A 135 8.15 2.46 11.78
CA LEU A 135 7.31 3.61 11.45
C LEU A 135 7.10 4.52 12.67
N PHE A 136 6.83 3.96 13.84
CA PHE A 136 6.71 4.69 15.11
C PHE A 136 7.97 5.49 15.45
N LEU A 137 9.14 4.89 15.21
CA LEU A 137 10.44 5.50 15.49
C LEU A 137 10.96 6.35 14.32
N SER A 138 10.22 6.43 13.22
CA SER A 138 10.60 7.24 12.06
C SER A 138 10.38 8.73 12.34
N PRO A 139 11.11 9.62 11.63
CA PRO A 139 10.89 11.07 11.72
C PRO A 139 9.71 11.54 10.85
N LEU A 140 8.77 10.67 10.46
CA LEU A 140 7.60 11.07 9.68
C LEU A 140 6.56 11.73 10.60
N ASP A 141 6.14 12.94 10.25
CA ASP A 141 5.22 13.73 11.07
C ASP A 141 3.79 13.16 11.12
N CYS A 142 3.37 12.44 10.07
CA CYS A 142 2.00 11.94 9.96
C CYS A 142 1.95 10.55 9.32
N TRP A 143 1.46 9.59 10.10
CA TRP A 143 1.25 8.22 9.67
C TRP A 143 0.03 7.59 10.33
N THR A 144 -0.51 6.53 9.71
CA THR A 144 -1.61 5.73 10.27
C THR A 144 -1.32 4.26 10.07
N ILE A 145 -1.47 3.46 11.13
CA ILE A 145 -1.40 2.01 11.06
C ILE A 145 -2.82 1.44 11.12
N LEU A 146 -3.25 0.80 10.05
CA LEU A 146 -4.50 0.05 10.01
C LEU A 146 -4.25 -1.37 10.53
N LYS A 147 -5.14 -1.84 11.41
CA LYS A 147 -5.08 -3.14 12.07
C LYS A 147 -6.29 -4.00 11.67
N PRO A 148 -6.35 -4.47 10.42
CA PRO A 148 -7.43 -5.35 9.98
C PRO A 148 -7.46 -6.63 10.83
N THR A 149 -8.67 -7.10 11.09
CA THR A 149 -8.92 -8.42 11.68
C THR A 149 -9.08 -9.46 10.57
N ASN A 150 -9.78 -10.55 10.82
CA ASN A 150 -10.09 -11.52 9.79
C ASN A 150 -10.86 -10.86 8.64
N VAL A 151 -10.32 -11.02 7.43
CA VAL A 151 -11.00 -10.61 6.22
C VAL A 151 -12.14 -11.59 5.97
N SER A 152 -13.35 -11.23 6.40
CA SER A 152 -14.56 -11.86 5.91
C SER A 152 -14.63 -11.52 4.42
N ALA A 153 -14.24 -12.46 3.56
CA ALA A 153 -14.52 -12.33 2.15
C ALA A 153 -16.04 -12.37 2.00
N TYR A 154 -16.68 -11.20 1.98
CA TYR A 154 -18.01 -11.11 1.41
C TYR A 154 -17.85 -11.48 -0.06
N THR A 155 -18.06 -12.76 -0.38
CA THR A 155 -18.55 -13.11 -1.70
C THR A 155 -19.82 -12.31 -1.86
N ALA A 156 -19.80 -11.28 -2.69
CA ALA A 156 -21.02 -10.72 -3.24
C ALA A 156 -21.67 -11.83 -4.07
N SER A 157 -22.38 -12.75 -3.41
CA SER A 157 -23.40 -13.55 -4.06
C SER A 157 -24.50 -12.55 -4.43
N SER A 158 -24.45 -12.08 -5.67
CA SER A 158 -25.45 -11.22 -6.28
C SER A 158 -26.79 -11.96 -6.50
N THR A 159 -27.29 -12.69 -5.51
CA THR A 159 -28.45 -13.59 -5.67
C THR A 159 -29.35 -13.73 -4.45
N LEU A 160 -29.36 -12.79 -3.50
CA LEU A 160 -30.26 -12.88 -2.33
C LEU A 160 -31.13 -11.64 -2.07
N TYR A 161 -31.41 -10.85 -3.11
CA TYR A 161 -32.56 -9.93 -3.11
C TYR A 161 -33.45 -10.21 -4.32
N SER A 162 -33.89 -11.45 -4.42
CA SER A 162 -35.12 -11.81 -5.10
C SER A 162 -35.87 -12.72 -4.14
N ASP A 163 -36.59 -12.13 -3.20
CA ASP A 163 -37.89 -12.61 -2.76
C ASP A 163 -38.52 -11.54 -1.88
N GLY A 164 -39.70 -11.10 -2.32
CA GLY A 164 -40.42 -9.99 -1.74
C GLY A 164 -40.94 -10.27 -0.33
N TYR A 165 -41.06 -9.18 0.41
CA TYR A 165 -42.19 -8.88 1.28
C TYR A 165 -42.53 -7.40 1.10
#